data_AF-A0A973FCM4-F1
#
_entry.id   AF-A0A973FCM4-F1
#
_cell.length_a   1.000
_cell.length_b   1.000
_cell.length_c   1.000
_cell.angle_alpha   90.00
_cell.angle_beta   90.00
_cell.angle_gamma   90.00
#
_symmetry.space_group_name_H-M   'P 1'
#
loop_
_entity.id
_entity.type
_entity.pdbx_description
1 polymer ?
#
loop_
_entity_poly.entity_id
_entity_poly.type
_entity_poly.pdbx_seq_one_letter_code
_entity_poly.pdbx_strand_id
1 'polypeptide(L)' 'MGKRQIIYTTKQIAGSRELLDKEINLVTREQRVWHGYITAIDQDKVELKDARSGKHTFPIAEIDKIYREVVTDY' A
#
# COMPACT_ATOMS: atom_id res chain seq x y z
N MET A 1 -4.87 -4.66 -23.25
CA MET A 1 -5.27 -4.12 -21.93
C MET A 1 -4.13 -3.26 -21.39
N GLY A 2 -4.41 -2.01 -21.04
CA GLY A 2 -3.43 -1.11 -20.44
C GLY A 2 -3.44 -1.24 -18.93
N LYS A 3 -2.26 -1.25 -18.30
CA LYS A 3 -2.15 -1.17 -16.84
C LYS A 3 -1.96 0.29 -16.44
N ARG A 4 -2.79 0.77 -15.51
CA ARG A 4 -2.60 2.07 -14.86
C ARG A 4 -2.00 1.85 -13.48
N GLN A 5 -0.86 2.45 -13.21
CA GLN A 5 -0.31 2.49 -11.86
C GLN A 5 -0.78 3.76 -11.15
N ILE A 6 -1.30 3.61 -9.93
CA ILE A 6 -1.67 4.72 -9.05
C ILE A 6 -0.62 4.78 -7.94
N ILE A 7 -0.09 5.98 -7.69
CA ILE A 7 0.92 6.24 -6.68
C ILE A 7 0.27 7.07 -5.57
N TYR A 8 0.35 6.59 -4.34
CA TYR A 8 -0.13 7.25 -3.14
C TYR A 8 1.06 7.75 -2.32
N THR A 9 1.08 9.05 -2.04
CA THR A 9 2.06 9.67 -1.13
C THR A 9 1.65 9.47 0.32
N THR A 10 2.58 9.64 1.27
CA THR A 10 2.31 9.55 2.72
C THR A 10 1.03 10.27 3.17
N LYS A 11 0.75 11.48 2.64
CA LYS A 11 -0.45 12.26 2.97
C LYS A 11 -1.75 11.66 2.45
N GLN A 12 -1.68 10.95 1.32
CA GLN A 12 -2.82 10.28 0.69
C GLN A 12 -3.07 8.89 1.25
N ILE A 13 -2.16 8.34 2.07
CA ILE A 13 -2.29 7.02 2.69
C ILE A 13 -3.09 7.11 3.99
N ALA A 14 -2.85 8.16 4.79
CA ALA A 14 -3.53 8.36 6.07
C ALA A 14 -5.05 8.43 5.89
N GLY A 15 -5.77 7.48 6.49
CA GLY A 15 -7.23 7.40 6.42
C GLY A 15 -7.81 7.02 5.05
N SER A 16 -6.98 6.53 4.12
CA SER A 16 -7.41 6.22 2.75
C SER A 16 -8.14 4.89 2.65
N ARG A 17 -9.46 4.91 2.82
CA ARG A 17 -10.30 3.71 2.75
C ARG A 17 -10.24 2.97 1.41
N GLU A 18 -9.87 3.65 0.32
CA GLU A 18 -9.76 3.03 -1.01
C GLU A 18 -8.61 2.02 -1.12
N LEU A 19 -7.60 2.13 -0.25
CA LEU A 19 -6.45 1.24 -0.20
C LEU A 19 -6.75 -0.05 0.58
N LEU A 20 -7.83 -0.09 1.35
CA LEU A 20 -8.23 -1.28 2.11
C LEU A 20 -8.55 -2.46 1.17
N ASP A 21 -8.06 -3.64 1.53
CA ASP A 21 -8.18 -4.90 0.79
C ASP A 21 -7.60 -4.83 -0.64
N LYS A 22 -6.71 -3.87 -0.92
CA LYS A 22 -6.02 -3.78 -2.21
C LYS A 22 -4.64 -4.40 -2.15
N GLU A 23 -4.31 -5.11 -3.23
CA GLU A 23 -2.95 -5.54 -3.51
C GLU A 23 -2.10 -4.33 -3.91
N ILE A 24 -0.96 -4.19 -3.26
CA ILE A 24 -0.09 -3.03 -3.40
C ILE A 24 1.39 -3.41 -3.26
N ASN A 25 2.25 -2.49 -3.70
CA ASN A 25 3.65 -2.45 -3.32
C ASN A 25 3.88 -1.22 -2.43
N LEU A 26 4.24 -1.46 -1.17
CA LEU A 26 4.59 -0.44 -0.19
C LEU A 26 6.10 -0.23 -0.22
N VAL A 27 6.53 1.01 -0.40
CA VAL A 27 7.93 1.41 -0.35
C VAL A 27 8.18 2.17 0.93
N THR A 28 9.10 1.67 1.74
CA THR A 28 9.57 2.33 2.96
C THR A 28 10.61 3.39 2.64
N ARG A 29 10.85 4.33 3.57
CA ARG A 29 11.90 5.34 3.45
C ARG A 29 13.31 4.75 3.38
N GLU A 30 13.50 3.54 3.91
CA GLU A 30 14.73 2.75 3.74
C GLU A 30 14.87 2.11 2.35
N GLN A 31 13.98 2.45 1.41
CA GLN A 31 13.93 1.88 0.06
C GLN A 31 13.69 0.36 0.00
N ARG A 32 13.08 -0.21 1.06
CA ARG A 32 12.58 -1.59 1.02
C ARG A 32 11.17 -1.64 0.44
N VAL A 33 10.92 -2.65 -0.37
CA VAL A 33 9.62 -2.89 -1.01
C VAL A 33 8.93 -4.07 -0.33
N TRP A 34 7.67 -3.86 0.05
CA TRP A 34 6.79 -4.87 0.61
C TRP A 34 5.59 -5.07 -0.30
N HIS A 35 5.35 -6.32 -0.67
CA HIS A 35 4.24 -6.69 -1.54
C HIS A 35 3.18 -7.44 -0.73
N GLY A 36 1.92 -7.05 -0.88
CA GLY A 36 0.82 -7.72 -0.19
C GLY A 36 -0.49 -6.92 -0.24
N TYR A 37 -1.39 -7.27 0.67
CA TYR A 37 -2.72 -6.70 0.79
C TYR A 37 -2.81 -5.84 2.04
N ILE A 38 -3.34 -4.63 1.92
CA ILE A 38 -3.60 -3.81 3.09
C ILE A 38 -4.82 -4.35 3.83
N THR A 39 -4.66 -4.69 5.11
CA THR A 39 -5.72 -5.25 5.95
C THR A 39 -6.32 -4.23 6.92
N ALA A 40 -5.59 -3.15 7.22
CA ALA A 40 -6.07 -2.05 8.04
C ALA A 40 -5.30 -0.76 7.74
N ILE A 41 -5.98 0.37 7.90
CA ILE A 41 -5.40 1.71 7.76
C ILE A 41 -5.94 2.54 8.92
N ASP A 42 -5.02 3.04 9.74
CA ASP A 42 -5.29 4.00 10.80
C ASP A 42 -4.74 5.38 10.40
N GLN A 43 -4.78 6.33 11.34
CA GLN A 43 -4.26 7.68 11.12
C GLN A 43 -2.72 7.74 11.06
N ASP A 44 -2.03 6.80 11.71
CA ASP A 44 -0.59 6.81 11.92
C ASP A 44 0.12 5.54 11.44
N LYS A 45 -0.62 4.47 11.13
CA LYS A 45 -0.06 3.17 10.71
C LYS A 45 -0.91 2.50 9.64
N VAL A 46 -0.28 1.58 8.92
CA VAL A 46 -0.89 0.69 7.93
C VAL A 46 -0.51 -0.75 8.24
N GLU A 47 -1.47 -1.65 8.15
CA GLU A 47 -1.23 -3.09 8.23
C GLU A 47 -1.22 -3.71 6.84
N LEU A 48 -0.19 -4.49 6.53
CA LEU A 48 -0.01 -5.22 5.29
C LEU A 48 0.12 -6.72 5.59
N LYS A 49 -0.66 -7.53 4.88
CA LYS A 49 -0.52 -8.98 4.85
C LYS A 49 0.24 -9.39 3.59
N ASP A 50 1.40 -10.00 3.77
CA ASP A 50 2.21 -10.51 2.65
C ASP A 50 1.64 -11.82 2.06
N ALA A 51 2.18 -12.24 0.92
CA ALA A 51 1.77 -13.48 0.23
C ALA A 51 2.03 -14.77 1.04
N ARG A 52 2.91 -14.72 2.04
CA ARG A 52 3.20 -15.82 2.97
C ARG A 52 2.30 -15.77 4.21
N SER A 53 1.27 -14.91 4.19
CA SER A 53 0.36 -14.64 5.31
C SER A 53 1.01 -14.00 6.54
N GLY A 54 2.23 -13.47 6.42
CA GLY A 54 2.84 -12.63 7.43
C GLY A 54 2.11 -11.29 7.52
N LYS A 55 1.78 -10.86 8.75
CA LYS A 55 1.21 -9.53 9.01
C LYS A 55 2.31 -8.59 9.46
N HIS A 56 2.37 -7.43 8.83
CA HIS A 56 3.36 -6.38 9.09
C HIS A 56 2.63 -5.07 9.34
N THR A 57 3.08 -4.34 10.34
CA THR A 57 2.55 -3.01 10.66
C THR A 57 3.63 -1.98 10.38
N PHE A 58 3.30 -0.99 9.55
CA PHE A 58 4.21 0.09 9.18
C PHE A 58 3.67 1.42 9.68
N PRO A 59 4.47 2.21 10.42
CA PRO A 59 4.14 3.61 10.67
C PRO A 59 4.06 4.37 9.34
N ILE A 60 3.02 5.18 9.13
CA ILE A 60 2.86 6.01 7.92
C ILE A 60 4.08 6.92 7.73
N ALA A 61 4.69 7.40 8.82
CA ALA A 61 5.90 8.20 8.78
C ALA A 61 7.11 7.48 8.13
N GLU A 62 7.13 6.14 8.14
CA GLU A 62 8.19 5.32 7.54
C GLU A 62 7.87 4.88 6.12
N ILE A 63 6.66 5.14 5.63
CA ILE A 63 6.23 4.86 4.26
C ILE A 63 6.62 6.05 3.37
N ASP A 64 7.40 5.78 2.32
CA ASP A 64 7.64 6.75 1.25
C ASP A 64 6.40 6.81 0.35
N LYS A 65 6.06 5.69 -0.31
CA LYS A 65 4.99 5.63 -1.31
C LYS A 65 4.31 4.26 -1.33
N ILE A 66 3.06 4.24 -1.78
CA ILE A 66 2.34 3.02 -2.12
C ILE A 66 2.02 3.03 -3.61
N TYR A 67 2.33 1.92 -4.29
CA TYR A 67 2.00 1.69 -5.68
C TYR A 67 0.87 0.67 -5.77
N ARG A 68 -0.16 1.00 -6.54
CA ARG A 68 -1.29 0.11 -6.84
C ARG A 68 -1.44 -0.05 -8.33
N GLU A 69 -1.53 -1.29 -8.81
CA GLU A 69 -1.90 -1.56 -10.19
C GLU A 69 -3.42 -1.62 -10.34
N VAL A 70 -3.94 -0.97 -11.36
CA VAL A 70 -5.33 -1.08 -11.79
C VAL A 70 -5.32 -1.56 -13.24
N VAL A 71 -5.88 -2.74 -13.47
CA VAL A 71 -6.12 -3.26 -14.81
C VAL A 71 -7.38 -2.56 -15.34
N THR A 72 -7.23 -1.86 -16.45
CA THR A 72 -8.37 -1.26 -17.15
C THR A 72 -8.65 -2.11 -18.39
N ASP A 73 -9.82 -2.75 -18.42
CA ASP A 73 -10.34 -3.38 -19.62
C ASP A 73 -10.83 -2.27 -20.55
N TYR A 74 -10.19 -2.13 -21.70
CA TYR A 74 -10.68 -1.33 -22.83
C TYR A 74 -11.38 -2.27 -23.80
#